data_AF-A0A224XHG1-F1
#
_entry.id   AF-A0A224XHG1-F1
#
_cell.length_a   1.000
_cell.length_b   1.000
_cell.length_c   1.000
_cell.angle_alpha   90.00
_cell.angle_beta   90.00
_cell.angle_gamma   90.00
#
_symmetry.space_group_name_H-M   'P 1'
#
loop_
_entity.id
_entity.type
_entity.pdbx_description
1 polymer ?
#
loop_
_entity_poly.entity_id
_entity_poly.type
_entity_poly.pdbx_seq_one_letter_code
_entity_poly.pdbx_strand_id
1 'polypeptide(L)'
;DHRNIRISINKVQVVSSYIGLLVPLIISIYCSWARKQKYLLNNIKKHISTVHLDVISSRVVLSAITVGEVLQITVTNRLVRSLLRPAEVTKSNNNNNDDEVTEAIEETTEKSVQCEVLHDPGPERQADIIFIHGIKGALNKTWTQGIWRLTQFQVLNLKQAPETTWEIQVESLDEDGNGGRSICWPKDWLPKDCPTARIIALNYTTDPYLWRPFFFSKSKRTGMPERSWEMINNLLDIGVGKHSIIWVGHSKGGLYVKQMLVNACETGENRYRDLTRNTRGIMFYSVPHRGSPLASLNLPLFRQSIELTEVQKNCKEVLTLHKKFLDLLNSEHVKMTVKSFIETRLTLMGFLYVKIVSEESADAEVGELYGVPLDHRNICKPKNRECFLYKELVRLVQANCCSETEL
;
A
#
# COMPACT_ATOMS: atom_id res chain seq x y z
N ASP A 1 -35.03 33.86 2.06
CA ASP A 1 -34.11 32.97 1.34
C ASP A 1 -33.75 31.72 2.13
N HIS A 2 -34.53 30.64 1.96
CA HIS A 2 -34.14 29.30 2.40
C HIS A 2 -33.88 28.43 1.17
N ARG A 3 -32.59 28.16 0.89
CA ARG A 3 -32.17 27.24 -0.17
C ARG A 3 -32.30 25.80 0.34
N ASN A 4 -33.31 25.09 -0.17
CA ASN A 4 -33.46 23.66 0.06
C ASN A 4 -32.41 22.86 -0.71
N ILE A 5 -31.56 22.15 0.04
CA ILE A 5 -30.61 21.17 -0.49
C ILE A 5 -31.40 19.88 -0.80
N ARG A 6 -31.63 19.60 -2.10
CA ARG A 6 -32.18 18.31 -2.55
C ARG A 6 -31.07 17.26 -2.50
N ILE A 7 -31.06 16.44 -1.45
CA ILE A 7 -30.26 15.21 -1.38
C ILE A 7 -31.04 14.10 -2.09
N SER A 8 -30.42 13.44 -3.06
CA SER A 8 -31.00 12.30 -3.80
C SER A 8 -31.32 11.13 -2.86
N ILE A 9 -32.58 10.68 -2.90
CA ILE A 9 -33.17 9.63 -2.06
C ILE A 9 -32.38 8.30 -2.13
N ASN A 10 -31.72 8.01 -3.26
CA ASN A 10 -30.93 6.79 -3.44
C ASN A 10 -29.64 6.78 -2.60
N LYS A 11 -29.05 7.94 -2.28
CA LYS A 11 -27.86 8.03 -1.40
C LYS A 11 -28.20 7.85 0.08
N VAL A 12 -29.43 8.21 0.48
CA VAL A 12 -29.90 8.06 1.86
C VAL A 12 -30.27 6.60 2.16
N GLN A 13 -30.85 5.87 1.20
CA GLN A 13 -31.18 4.45 1.38
C GLN A 13 -29.96 3.54 1.50
N VAL A 14 -28.88 3.81 0.77
CA VAL A 14 -27.64 3.00 0.85
C VAL A 14 -26.90 3.24 2.18
N VAL A 15 -26.83 4.50 2.65
CA VAL A 15 -26.23 4.85 3.94
C VAL A 15 -27.07 4.32 5.11
N SER A 16 -28.40 4.39 5.01
CA SER A 16 -29.33 3.83 6.00
C SER A 16 -29.23 2.31 6.10
N SER A 17 -29.11 1.61 4.96
CA SER A 17 -28.96 0.14 4.93
C SER A 17 -27.61 -0.33 5.48
N TYR A 18 -26.54 0.44 5.27
CA TYR A 18 -25.21 0.15 5.83
C TYR A 18 -25.15 0.37 7.34
N ILE A 19 -25.71 1.48 7.84
CA ILE A 19 -25.78 1.77 9.28
C ILE A 19 -26.71 0.77 9.99
N GLY A 20 -27.82 0.40 9.35
CA GLY A 20 -28.83 -0.52 9.89
C GLY A 20 -28.37 -1.97 10.07
N LEU A 21 -27.31 -2.42 9.37
CA LEU A 21 -26.75 -3.76 9.52
C LEU A 21 -25.43 -3.79 10.31
N LEU A 22 -24.56 -2.78 10.11
CA LEU A 22 -23.25 -2.73 10.77
C LEU A 22 -23.35 -2.38 12.25
N VAL A 23 -24.23 -1.43 12.61
CA VAL A 23 -24.37 -1.02 14.01
C VAL A 23 -24.92 -2.16 14.87
N PRO A 24 -25.97 -2.90 14.46
CA PRO A 24 -26.42 -4.07 15.21
C PRO A 24 -25.41 -5.21 15.26
N LEU A 25 -24.60 -5.41 14.21
CA LEU A 25 -23.56 -6.44 14.20
C LEU A 25 -22.43 -6.11 15.18
N ILE A 26 -21.96 -4.86 15.19
CA ILE A 26 -20.95 -4.37 16.14
C ILE A 26 -21.50 -4.40 17.57
N ILE A 27 -22.75 -3.97 17.78
CA ILE A 27 -23.44 -4.07 19.07
C ILE A 27 -23.59 -5.55 19.48
N SER A 28 -23.90 -6.46 18.55
CA SER A 28 -24.03 -7.89 18.84
C SER A 28 -22.69 -8.53 19.24
N ILE A 29 -21.61 -8.20 18.54
CA ILE A 29 -20.24 -8.62 18.89
C ILE A 29 -19.85 -8.06 20.27
N TYR A 30 -20.10 -6.78 20.51
CA TYR A 30 -19.83 -6.13 21.79
C TYR A 30 -20.65 -6.74 22.93
N CYS A 31 -21.95 -6.96 22.73
CA CYS A 31 -22.84 -7.61 23.70
C CYS A 31 -22.49 -9.09 23.93
N SER A 32 -21.98 -9.79 22.92
CA SER A 32 -21.49 -11.18 23.05
C SER A 32 -20.19 -11.23 23.85
N TRP A 33 -19.27 -10.30 23.58
CA TRP A 33 -18.04 -10.12 24.36
C TRP A 33 -18.34 -9.72 25.81
N ALA A 34 -19.25 -8.76 26.03
CA ALA A 34 -19.69 -8.34 27.37
C ALA A 34 -20.39 -9.47 28.14
N ARG A 35 -21.18 -10.31 27.46
CA ARG A 35 -21.78 -11.51 28.08
C ARG A 35 -20.72 -12.54 28.47
N LYS A 36 -19.69 -12.76 27.65
CA LYS A 36 -18.53 -13.62 28.02
C LYS A 36 -17.75 -13.05 29.20
N GLN A 37 -17.56 -11.73 29.26
CA GLN A 37 -16.95 -11.08 30.45
C GLN A 37 -17.83 -11.24 31.69
N LYS A 38 -19.17 -11.10 31.57
CA LYS A 38 -20.11 -11.34 32.67
C LYS A 38 -20.12 -12.80 33.12
N TYR A 39 -19.97 -13.75 32.20
CA TYR A 39 -19.82 -15.17 32.50
C TYR A 39 -18.49 -15.45 33.24
N LEU A 40 -17.38 -14.86 32.78
CA LEU A 40 -16.08 -14.93 33.46
C LEU A 40 -16.17 -14.30 34.86
N LEU A 41 -16.77 -13.12 34.99
CA LEU A 41 -17.02 -12.46 36.27
C LEU A 41 -17.93 -13.29 37.18
N ASN A 42 -18.96 -13.95 36.65
CA ASN A 42 -19.82 -14.83 37.43
C ASN A 42 -19.09 -16.11 37.88
N ASN A 43 -18.22 -16.69 37.05
CA ASN A 43 -17.37 -17.82 37.45
C ASN A 43 -16.32 -17.39 38.49
N ILE A 44 -15.72 -16.21 38.32
CA ILE A 44 -14.83 -15.61 39.33
C ILE A 44 -15.61 -15.34 40.61
N LYS A 45 -16.83 -14.79 40.54
CA LYS A 45 -17.70 -14.53 41.70
C LYS A 45 -18.13 -15.82 42.40
N LYS A 46 -18.32 -16.91 41.65
CA LYS A 46 -18.60 -18.26 42.18
C LYS A 46 -17.38 -18.91 42.84
N HIS A 47 -16.17 -18.57 42.37
CA HIS A 47 -14.91 -18.97 43.01
C HIS A 47 -14.45 -18.03 44.13
N ILE A 48 -14.94 -16.79 44.17
CA ILE A 48 -14.72 -15.84 45.26
C ILE A 48 -15.76 -16.03 46.37
N SER A 49 -16.97 -16.54 46.08
CA SER A 49 -17.99 -16.87 47.09
C SER A 49 -17.60 -18.05 48.00
N THR A 50 -16.42 -18.64 47.79
CA THR A 50 -15.79 -19.62 48.69
C THR A 50 -14.77 -18.99 49.63
N VAL A 51 -14.59 -17.66 49.59
CA VAL A 51 -13.74 -16.89 50.51
C VAL A 51 -14.60 -15.78 51.13
N HIS A 52 -14.69 -15.76 52.46
CA HIS A 52 -15.50 -14.79 53.22
C HIS A 52 -15.21 -13.34 52.79
N LEU A 53 -16.26 -12.64 52.35
CA LEU A 53 -16.22 -11.29 51.77
C LEU A 53 -16.80 -10.24 52.73
N ASP A 54 -16.58 -10.36 54.04
CA ASP A 54 -17.11 -9.39 55.02
C ASP A 54 -16.29 -8.09 55.12
N VAL A 55 -15.33 -7.84 54.21
CA VAL A 55 -14.42 -6.68 54.31
C VAL A 55 -14.62 -5.62 53.21
N ILE A 56 -15.41 -5.86 52.15
CA ILE A 56 -15.39 -4.97 50.96
C ILE A 56 -16.72 -4.25 50.66
N SER A 57 -17.76 -4.36 51.50
CA SER A 57 -19.09 -3.83 51.15
C SER A 57 -19.33 -2.35 51.43
N SER A 58 -18.44 -1.61 52.10
CA SER A 58 -18.78 -0.26 52.58
C SER A 58 -18.35 0.94 51.72
N ARG A 59 -17.77 0.77 50.51
CA ARG A 59 -17.24 1.93 49.76
C ARG A 59 -17.37 1.95 48.22
N VAL A 60 -18.44 1.45 47.62
CA VAL A 60 -18.65 1.63 46.17
C VAL A 60 -19.98 2.29 45.87
N VAL A 61 -19.98 3.62 45.93
CA VAL A 61 -20.93 4.49 45.21
C VAL A 61 -20.61 4.35 43.72
N LEU A 62 -21.53 3.84 42.91
CA LEU A 62 -21.40 3.82 41.45
C LEU A 62 -21.56 5.26 40.91
N SER A 63 -20.45 5.97 40.74
CA SER A 63 -20.41 7.17 39.88
C SER A 63 -20.45 6.73 38.40
N ALA A 64 -21.18 7.48 37.59
CA ALA A 64 -21.23 7.28 36.14
C ALA A 64 -19.81 7.44 35.56
N ILE A 65 -19.27 6.35 35.03
CA ILE A 65 -17.90 6.30 34.50
C ILE A 65 -17.86 7.12 33.21
N THR A 66 -17.11 8.22 33.24
CA THR A 66 -16.87 9.04 32.04
C THR A 66 -15.95 8.30 31.08
N VAL A 67 -16.06 8.55 29.77
CA VAL A 67 -15.24 7.87 28.73
C VAL A 67 -13.73 7.96 29.03
N GLY A 68 -13.28 9.02 29.71
CA GLY A 68 -11.89 9.19 30.16
C GLY A 68 -11.44 8.17 31.23
N GLU A 69 -12.34 7.73 32.10
CA GLU A 69 -12.05 6.75 33.15
C GLU A 69 -11.99 5.32 32.61
N VAL A 70 -12.80 4.99 31.59
CA VAL A 70 -12.71 3.70 30.87
C VAL A 70 -11.36 3.58 30.14
N LEU A 71 -10.85 4.68 29.59
CA LEU A 71 -9.51 4.73 28.98
C LEU A 71 -8.40 4.50 30.02
N GLN A 72 -8.50 5.12 31.20
CA GLN A 72 -7.55 4.89 32.30
C GLN A 72 -7.54 3.43 32.79
N ILE A 73 -8.71 2.79 32.91
CA ILE A 73 -8.84 1.37 33.30
C ILE A 73 -8.25 0.44 32.21
N THR A 74 -8.36 0.81 30.95
CA THR A 74 -7.80 0.03 29.83
C THR A 74 -6.28 0.11 29.78
N VAL A 75 -5.69 1.28 30.09
CA VAL A 75 -4.24 1.52 30.12
C VAL A 75 -3.57 0.91 31.38
N THR A 76 -4.30 0.78 32.49
CA THR A 76 -3.79 0.19 33.74
C THR A 76 -3.84 -1.34 33.78
N ASN A 77 -4.52 -1.98 32.83
CA ASN A 77 -4.60 -3.43 32.72
C ASN A 77 -3.21 -4.04 32.43
N ARG A 78 -2.73 -4.93 33.32
CA ARG A 78 -1.39 -5.58 33.23
C ARG A 78 -1.14 -6.27 31.87
N LEU A 79 -2.17 -6.82 31.22
CA LEU A 79 -2.05 -7.46 29.92
C LEU A 79 -1.80 -6.45 28.79
N VAL A 80 -2.44 -5.27 28.86
CA VAL A 80 -2.23 -4.16 27.92
C VAL A 80 -0.86 -3.51 28.17
N ARG A 81 -0.44 -3.42 29.44
CA ARG A 81 0.90 -2.94 29.83
C ARG A 81 2.03 -3.83 29.31
N SER A 82 1.80 -5.14 29.21
CA SER A 82 2.74 -6.10 28.61
C SER A 82 2.88 -5.93 27.10
N LEU A 83 1.83 -5.46 26.40
CA LEU A 83 1.84 -5.17 24.97
C LEU A 83 2.43 -3.78 24.65
N LEU A 84 2.53 -2.91 25.67
CA LEU A 84 3.03 -1.53 25.58
C LEU A 84 4.50 -1.38 26.06
N ARG A 85 5.18 -2.44 26.47
CA ARG A 85 6.61 -2.37 26.80
C ARG A 85 7.43 -2.26 25.51
N PRO A 86 8.31 -1.25 25.37
CA PRO A 86 9.37 -1.30 24.36
C PRO A 86 10.26 -2.52 24.63
N ALA A 87 10.75 -3.18 23.58
CA ALA A 87 11.79 -4.19 23.72
C ALA A 87 13.06 -3.51 24.26
N GLU A 88 13.40 -3.75 25.52
CA GLU A 88 14.66 -3.29 26.10
C GLU A 88 15.81 -4.10 25.49
N VAL A 89 16.70 -3.41 24.78
CA VAL A 89 18.01 -3.90 24.37
C VAL A 89 18.86 -4.05 25.63
N THR A 90 19.27 -5.28 25.92
CA THR A 90 20.22 -5.61 26.97
C THR A 90 21.57 -4.98 26.66
N LYS A 91 21.95 -3.91 27.38
CA LYS A 91 23.34 -3.45 27.46
C LYS A 91 23.97 -4.02 28.73
N SER A 92 25.00 -4.83 28.54
CA SER A 92 25.92 -5.28 29.59
C SER A 92 26.64 -4.07 30.17
N ASN A 93 26.57 -3.90 31.49
CA ASN A 93 27.33 -2.90 32.24
C ASN A 93 28.84 -3.16 32.11
N ASN A 94 29.60 -2.10 31.85
CA ASN A 94 30.92 -1.93 32.44
C ASN A 94 31.17 -0.44 32.73
N ASN A 95 31.75 -0.21 33.89
CA ASN A 95 31.86 1.06 34.61
C ASN A 95 32.86 2.05 34.00
N ASN A 96 32.53 3.35 34.07
CA ASN A 96 33.24 4.45 34.75
C ASN A 96 33.45 5.74 33.94
N ASN A 97 33.14 6.83 34.64
CA ASN A 97 33.63 8.21 34.58
C ASN A 97 33.02 9.17 33.54
N ASP A 98 32.10 9.99 34.05
CA ASP A 98 32.09 11.45 34.01
C ASP A 98 32.82 12.13 32.84
N ASP A 99 32.04 12.54 31.85
CA ASP A 99 32.15 13.88 31.26
C ASP A 99 30.82 14.27 30.62
N GLU A 100 30.35 15.45 31.02
CA GLU A 100 29.09 16.08 30.66
C GLU A 100 29.17 16.56 29.20
N VAL A 101 28.66 15.74 28.26
CA VAL A 101 28.35 16.19 26.90
C VAL A 101 26.87 15.94 26.67
N THR A 102 26.09 17.00 26.66
CA THR A 102 24.72 17.03 26.10
C THR A 102 24.79 16.75 24.61
N GLU A 103 24.93 15.48 24.22
CA GLU A 103 24.57 15.02 22.90
C GLU A 103 23.05 15.05 22.81
N ALA A 104 22.54 16.03 22.07
CA ALA A 104 21.20 15.94 21.50
C ALA A 104 21.15 14.60 20.74
N ILE A 105 20.41 13.63 21.29
CA ILE A 105 20.04 12.42 20.55
C ILE A 105 19.17 12.93 19.40
N GLU A 106 19.82 13.19 18.27
CA GLU A 106 19.16 13.39 17.00
C GLU A 106 18.41 12.09 16.75
N GLU A 107 17.11 12.11 17.07
CA GLU A 107 16.21 10.98 16.92
C GLU A 107 16.25 10.58 15.44
N THR A 108 17.13 9.63 15.11
CA THR A 108 17.52 9.33 13.73
C THR A 108 16.25 9.04 12.96
N THR A 109 15.94 9.88 11.99
CA THR A 109 14.79 9.70 11.12
C THR A 109 14.87 8.29 10.54
N GLU A 110 13.84 7.49 10.78
CA GLU A 110 13.76 6.10 10.31
C GLU A 110 14.10 6.07 8.81
N LYS A 111 15.19 5.40 8.43
CA LYS A 111 15.53 5.16 7.03
C LYS A 111 14.34 4.50 6.37
N SER A 112 13.63 5.28 5.56
CA SER A 112 12.28 4.93 5.13
C SER A 112 12.27 4.20 3.80
N VAL A 113 13.38 4.23 3.04
CA VAL A 113 13.50 3.66 1.70
C VAL A 113 14.73 2.76 1.62
N GLN A 114 14.58 1.62 0.94
CA GLN A 114 15.65 0.68 0.62
C GLN A 114 15.60 0.33 -0.87
N CYS A 115 16.76 0.28 -1.52
CA CYS A 115 16.89 -0.13 -2.91
C CYS A 115 17.59 -1.48 -2.98
N GLU A 116 16.94 -2.45 -3.61
CA GLU A 116 17.43 -3.82 -3.73
C GLU A 116 17.54 -4.20 -5.21
N VAL A 117 18.74 -4.58 -5.65
CA VAL A 117 18.97 -5.11 -7.00
C VAL A 117 18.68 -6.62 -6.95
N LEU A 118 17.59 -7.05 -7.59
CA LEU A 118 17.13 -8.43 -7.59
C LEU A 118 17.90 -9.31 -8.59
N HIS A 119 18.30 -8.69 -9.70
CA HIS A 119 19.08 -9.28 -10.78
C HIS A 119 19.84 -8.18 -11.51
N ASP A 120 21.12 -8.41 -11.81
CA ASP A 120 21.97 -7.51 -12.60
C ASP A 120 22.64 -8.30 -13.73
N PRO A 121 22.37 -7.97 -15.01
CA PRO A 121 23.00 -8.60 -16.16
C PRO A 121 24.44 -8.10 -16.41
N GLY A 122 24.94 -7.15 -15.61
CA GLY A 122 26.30 -6.64 -15.72
C GLY A 122 26.51 -5.81 -16.98
N PRO A 123 27.59 -6.02 -17.75
CA PRO A 123 27.92 -5.20 -18.93
C PRO A 123 26.87 -5.23 -20.04
N GLU A 124 26.08 -6.30 -20.14
CA GLU A 124 25.03 -6.47 -21.16
C GLU A 124 23.73 -5.71 -20.85
N ARG A 125 23.71 -4.94 -19.75
CA ARG A 125 22.55 -4.18 -19.31
C ARG A 125 22.06 -3.21 -20.40
N GLN A 126 20.81 -3.37 -20.79
CA GLN A 126 20.11 -2.49 -21.75
C GLN A 126 18.95 -1.72 -21.12
N ALA A 127 18.47 -2.15 -19.95
CA ALA A 127 17.38 -1.48 -19.25
C ALA A 127 17.38 -1.72 -17.74
N ASP A 128 16.65 -0.85 -17.04
CA ASP A 128 16.32 -0.94 -15.63
C ASP A 128 14.80 -1.10 -15.46
N ILE A 129 14.35 -2.21 -14.87
CA ILE A 129 12.95 -2.44 -14.50
C ILE A 129 12.81 -2.22 -12.99
N ILE A 130 12.06 -1.18 -12.60
CA ILE A 130 12.00 -0.70 -11.22
C ILE A 130 10.62 -0.92 -10.63
N PHE A 131 10.55 -1.75 -9.58
CA PHE A 131 9.32 -2.13 -8.89
C PHE A 131 9.12 -1.34 -7.60
N ILE A 132 7.92 -0.79 -7.40
CA ILE A 132 7.55 -0.03 -6.19
C ILE A 132 6.20 -0.50 -5.66
N HIS A 133 6.18 -1.03 -4.42
CA HIS A 133 4.99 -1.62 -3.83
C HIS A 133 4.01 -0.59 -3.23
N GLY A 134 2.80 -1.04 -2.89
CA GLY A 134 1.78 -0.23 -2.21
C GLY A 134 1.95 -0.10 -0.69
N ILE A 135 1.00 0.58 -0.04
CA ILE A 135 0.93 0.68 1.42
C ILE A 135 0.81 -0.72 2.04
N LYS A 136 1.54 -0.98 3.14
CA LYS A 136 1.68 -2.32 3.78
C LYS A 136 2.25 -3.41 2.85
N GLY A 137 2.77 -3.02 1.70
CA GLY A 137 3.49 -3.89 0.78
C GLY A 137 4.91 -4.19 1.28
N ALA A 138 5.56 -5.06 0.53
CA ALA A 138 6.98 -5.42 0.61
C ALA A 138 7.29 -6.27 -0.62
N LEU A 139 8.58 -6.45 -0.95
CA LEU A 139 9.01 -7.34 -2.04
C LEU A 139 8.32 -8.72 -1.99
N ASN A 140 8.38 -9.39 -0.84
CA ASN A 140 7.81 -10.73 -0.61
C ASN A 140 6.31 -10.75 -0.30
N LYS A 141 5.61 -9.60 -0.38
CA LYS A 141 4.16 -9.50 -0.16
C LYS A 141 3.42 -9.05 -1.39
N THR A 142 3.99 -8.13 -2.16
CA THR A 142 3.36 -7.54 -3.35
C THR A 142 3.74 -8.34 -4.59
N TRP A 143 5.03 -8.62 -4.78
CA TRP A 143 5.56 -9.20 -6.01
C TRP A 143 5.69 -10.71 -5.97
N THR A 144 4.65 -11.38 -5.45
CA THR A 144 4.60 -12.85 -5.30
C THR A 144 3.76 -13.48 -6.39
N GLN A 145 4.02 -14.74 -6.75
CA GLN A 145 3.12 -15.50 -7.62
C GLN A 145 1.69 -15.56 -7.05
N GLY A 146 0.69 -15.32 -7.91
CA GLY A 146 -0.74 -15.38 -7.58
C GLY A 146 -1.24 -16.81 -7.37
N ILE A 147 -2.20 -16.99 -6.44
CA ILE A 147 -2.85 -18.30 -6.14
C ILE A 147 -4.38 -18.22 -6.38
N TRP A 148 -4.82 -17.27 -7.18
CA TRP A 148 -6.24 -17.09 -7.42
C TRP A 148 -6.77 -18.25 -8.27
N ARG A 149 -7.98 -18.73 -7.94
CA ARG A 149 -8.61 -19.93 -8.54
C ARG A 149 -9.43 -19.63 -9.79
N LEU A 150 -8.98 -18.66 -10.59
CA LEU A 150 -9.63 -18.36 -11.87
C LEU A 150 -8.98 -19.24 -12.94
N THR A 151 -9.81 -20.07 -13.57
CA THR A 151 -9.44 -20.84 -14.77
C THR A 151 -9.55 -19.99 -16.03
N GLN A 152 -10.41 -18.97 -15.98
CA GLN A 152 -10.61 -18.01 -17.05
C GLN A 152 -10.92 -16.65 -16.46
N PHE A 153 -10.41 -15.60 -17.08
CA PHE A 153 -10.87 -14.25 -16.77
C PHE A 153 -11.00 -13.37 -18.00
N GLN A 154 -12.01 -12.50 -17.94
CA GLN A 154 -12.33 -11.52 -18.97
C GLN A 154 -11.58 -10.22 -18.66
N VAL A 155 -10.68 -9.82 -19.55
CA VAL A 155 -10.00 -8.52 -19.45
C VAL A 155 -10.78 -7.49 -20.26
N LEU A 156 -11.12 -6.38 -19.62
CA LEU A 156 -11.87 -5.29 -20.24
C LEU A 156 -10.88 -4.23 -20.71
N ASN A 157 -10.76 -3.98 -22.01
CA ASN A 157 -10.08 -2.77 -22.47
C ASN A 157 -11.05 -1.59 -22.32
N LEU A 158 -10.76 -0.68 -21.39
CA LEU A 158 -11.69 0.38 -20.98
C LEU A 158 -11.59 1.64 -21.85
N LYS A 159 -10.62 1.70 -22.78
CA LYS A 159 -10.44 2.84 -23.70
C LYS A 159 -10.75 2.49 -25.16
N GLN A 160 -11.00 1.23 -25.46
CA GLN A 160 -11.42 0.76 -26.79
C GLN A 160 -12.88 0.26 -26.74
N ALA A 161 -13.48 0.03 -27.91
CA ALA A 161 -14.87 -0.37 -28.01
C ALA A 161 -15.14 -1.71 -27.28
N PRO A 162 -16.37 -1.97 -26.77
CA PRO A 162 -16.68 -3.12 -25.91
C PRO A 162 -16.34 -4.50 -26.51
N GLU A 163 -16.33 -4.60 -27.84
CA GLU A 163 -15.88 -5.78 -28.59
C GLU A 163 -14.40 -6.15 -28.39
N THR A 164 -13.59 -5.29 -27.78
CA THR A 164 -12.18 -5.54 -27.42
C THR A 164 -12.02 -6.22 -26.07
N THR A 165 -13.02 -7.00 -25.68
CA THR A 165 -12.99 -7.79 -24.46
C THR A 165 -12.55 -9.22 -24.80
N TRP A 166 -11.40 -9.64 -24.29
CA TRP A 166 -10.87 -10.98 -24.55
C TRP A 166 -10.91 -11.87 -23.31
N GLU A 167 -11.27 -13.12 -23.54
CA GLU A 167 -11.19 -14.18 -22.54
C GLU A 167 -9.78 -14.75 -22.52
N ILE A 168 -9.17 -14.77 -21.34
CA ILE A 168 -7.83 -15.31 -21.15
C ILE A 168 -7.98 -16.62 -20.40
N GLN A 169 -7.66 -17.71 -21.09
CA GLN A 169 -7.50 -19.02 -20.46
C GLN A 169 -6.28 -18.95 -19.56
N VAL A 170 -6.46 -19.37 -18.32
CA VAL A 170 -5.39 -19.45 -17.34
C VAL A 170 -5.18 -20.91 -17.05
N GLU A 171 -4.14 -21.48 -17.66
CA GLU A 171 -3.72 -22.84 -17.36
C GLU A 171 -3.63 -23.05 -15.85
N SER A 172 -4.22 -24.17 -15.40
CA SER A 172 -4.03 -24.64 -14.04
C SER A 172 -2.53 -24.78 -13.77
N LEU A 173 -2.13 -24.60 -12.51
CA LEU A 173 -0.80 -25.05 -12.14
C LEU A 173 -0.80 -26.56 -12.42
N ASP A 174 0.13 -27.04 -13.23
CA ASP A 174 0.41 -28.47 -13.25
C ASP A 174 0.73 -28.86 -11.81
N GLU A 175 -0.09 -29.71 -11.20
CA GLU A 175 0.19 -30.28 -9.88
C GLU A 175 1.42 -31.22 -9.94
N ASP A 176 1.94 -31.49 -11.13
CA ASP A 176 3.09 -32.37 -11.37
C ASP A 176 4.22 -31.67 -12.14
N GLY A 177 5.39 -31.52 -11.50
CA GLY A 177 6.67 -31.43 -12.22
C GLY A 177 7.67 -30.34 -11.80
N ASN A 178 8.33 -30.51 -10.65
CA ASN A 178 9.69 -30.03 -10.32
C ASN A 178 10.01 -28.51 -10.30
N GLY A 179 9.12 -27.62 -10.74
CA GLY A 179 9.31 -26.17 -10.72
C GLY A 179 8.69 -25.53 -9.48
N GLY A 180 9.47 -25.31 -8.42
CA GLY A 180 8.99 -24.68 -7.19
C GLY A 180 8.28 -23.34 -7.44
N ARG A 181 7.28 -23.03 -6.61
CA ARG A 181 6.53 -21.76 -6.66
C ARG A 181 7.48 -20.56 -6.52
N SER A 182 7.25 -19.53 -7.33
CA SER A 182 7.98 -18.27 -7.22
C SER A 182 7.54 -17.46 -6.00
N ILE A 183 8.49 -17.15 -5.12
CA ILE A 183 8.31 -16.27 -3.97
C ILE A 183 8.39 -14.80 -4.44
N CYS A 184 9.24 -14.51 -5.42
CA CYS A 184 9.42 -13.19 -6.01
C CYS A 184 9.44 -13.28 -7.53
N TRP A 185 8.27 -13.14 -8.17
CA TRP A 185 8.15 -13.37 -9.61
C TRP A 185 9.01 -12.42 -10.46
N PRO A 186 9.26 -11.14 -10.08
CA PRO A 186 10.18 -10.31 -10.84
C PRO A 186 11.58 -10.91 -10.87
N LYS A 187 12.08 -11.38 -9.71
CA LYS A 187 13.41 -12.00 -9.62
C LYS A 187 13.48 -13.34 -10.35
N ASP A 188 12.45 -14.16 -10.24
CA ASP A 188 12.50 -15.55 -10.70
C ASP A 188 12.18 -15.70 -12.20
N TRP A 189 11.38 -14.79 -12.77
CA TRP A 189 10.85 -14.92 -14.13
C TRP A 189 11.46 -13.92 -15.12
N LEU A 190 11.53 -12.62 -14.79
CA LEU A 190 12.00 -11.61 -15.74
C LEU A 190 13.43 -11.84 -16.27
N PRO A 191 14.42 -12.34 -15.49
CA PRO A 191 15.74 -12.63 -16.06
C PRO A 191 15.71 -13.68 -17.18
N LYS A 192 14.67 -14.52 -17.23
CA LYS A 192 14.50 -15.55 -18.27
C LYS A 192 13.92 -14.96 -19.57
N ASP A 193 13.06 -13.96 -19.45
CA ASP A 193 12.32 -13.36 -20.58
C ASP A 193 12.89 -12.01 -21.04
N CYS A 194 13.70 -11.36 -20.19
CA CYS A 194 14.34 -10.08 -20.40
C CYS A 194 15.78 -10.14 -19.84
N PRO A 195 16.67 -10.97 -20.43
CA PRO A 195 17.99 -11.28 -19.85
C PRO A 195 18.94 -10.08 -19.77
N THR A 196 18.73 -9.03 -20.58
CA THR A 196 19.54 -7.81 -20.57
C THR A 196 18.97 -6.72 -19.66
N ALA A 197 17.90 -6.99 -18.91
CA ALA A 197 17.28 -6.03 -18.02
C ALA A 197 17.74 -6.22 -16.57
N ARG A 198 18.26 -5.16 -15.95
CA ARG A 198 18.47 -5.11 -14.50
C ARG A 198 17.13 -4.94 -13.80
N ILE A 199 16.94 -5.65 -12.69
CA ILE A 199 15.67 -5.66 -11.94
C ILE A 199 15.93 -5.08 -10.57
N ILE A 200 15.16 -4.04 -10.23
CA ILE A 200 15.34 -3.27 -8.99
C ILE A 200 14.00 -3.24 -8.25
N ALA A 201 14.02 -3.41 -6.93
CA ALA A 201 12.90 -3.14 -6.04
C ALA A 201 13.22 -1.96 -5.13
N LEU A 202 12.37 -0.93 -5.17
CA LEU A 202 12.34 0.12 -4.17
C LEU A 202 11.33 -0.25 -3.10
N ASN A 203 11.84 -0.60 -1.92
CA ASN A 203 11.03 -0.85 -0.73
C ASN A 203 10.94 0.42 0.09
N TYR A 204 9.79 0.65 0.72
CA TYR A 204 9.64 1.71 1.71
C TYR A 204 8.78 1.27 2.89
N THR A 205 9.06 1.82 4.06
CA THR A 205 8.32 1.48 5.27
C THR A 205 6.96 2.20 5.28
N THR A 206 5.92 1.54 5.80
CA THR A 206 4.59 2.14 5.99
C THR A 206 4.16 1.98 7.44
N ASP A 207 3.37 2.92 7.96
CA ASP A 207 2.81 2.76 9.31
C ASP A 207 1.99 1.44 9.42
N PRO A 208 2.32 0.54 10.37
CA PRO A 208 1.55 -0.69 10.58
C PRO A 208 0.09 -0.43 10.97
N TYR A 209 -0.21 0.74 11.54
CA TYR A 209 -1.52 1.20 11.95
C TYR A 209 -2.00 2.37 11.09
N LEU A 210 -2.60 2.07 9.94
CA LEU A 210 -3.15 3.08 9.03
C LEU A 210 -4.21 3.97 9.70
N TRP A 211 -5.03 3.35 10.56
CA TRP A 211 -5.88 4.04 11.54
C TRP A 211 -5.37 3.70 12.92
N ARG A 212 -4.62 4.62 13.53
CA ARG A 212 -3.98 4.44 14.82
C ARG A 212 -4.85 5.02 15.93
N PRO A 213 -5.19 4.27 16.98
CA PRO A 213 -5.89 4.85 18.13
C PRO A 213 -5.07 5.99 18.76
N PHE A 214 -5.74 7.06 19.21
CA PHE A 214 -5.03 8.25 19.74
C PHE A 214 -4.12 7.95 20.94
N PHE A 215 -4.39 6.88 21.68
CA PHE A 215 -3.60 6.46 22.84
C PHE A 215 -2.31 5.71 22.47
N PHE A 216 -2.02 5.47 21.19
CA PHE A 216 -0.72 4.96 20.73
C PHE A 216 0.16 6.10 20.20
N SER A 217 1.43 6.10 20.62
CA SER A 217 2.45 7.07 20.19
C SER A 217 2.60 7.15 18.67
N LYS A 218 2.99 8.33 18.17
CA LYS A 218 3.26 8.54 16.74
C LYS A 218 4.69 8.13 16.45
N SER A 219 4.92 7.47 15.33
CA SER A 219 6.25 7.43 14.72
C SER A 219 6.42 8.67 13.86
N LYS A 220 7.56 9.36 13.97
CA LYS A 220 7.94 10.44 13.05
C LYS A 220 8.26 9.80 11.69
N ARG A 221 7.56 10.19 10.64
CA ARG A 221 7.69 9.61 9.29
C ARG A 221 7.75 10.74 8.28
N THR A 222 8.62 10.60 7.28
CA THR A 222 8.75 11.52 6.15
C THR A 222 7.60 11.32 5.15
N GLY A 223 7.29 12.37 4.41
CA GLY A 223 6.23 12.36 3.41
C GLY A 223 6.67 11.76 2.08
N MET A 224 5.72 11.70 1.15
CA MET A 224 5.95 11.27 -0.23
C MET A 224 7.03 12.12 -0.95
N PRO A 225 7.04 13.47 -0.83
CA PRO A 225 8.07 14.28 -1.49
C PRO A 225 9.49 13.96 -1.00
N GLU A 226 9.72 13.87 0.30
CA GLU A 226 11.05 13.59 0.84
C GLU A 226 11.50 12.16 0.53
N ARG A 227 10.59 11.19 0.70
CA ARG A 227 10.90 9.78 0.37
C ARG A 227 11.16 9.56 -1.11
N SER A 228 10.53 10.34 -1.99
CA SER A 228 10.82 10.27 -3.42
C SER A 228 12.25 10.71 -3.74
N TRP A 229 12.81 11.65 -2.99
CA TRP A 229 14.22 12.03 -3.09
C TRP A 229 15.16 10.95 -2.57
N GLU A 230 14.81 10.32 -1.44
CA GLU A 230 15.55 9.13 -0.97
C GLU A 230 15.57 8.02 -2.04
N MET A 231 14.44 7.77 -2.71
CA MET A 231 14.35 6.81 -3.81
C MET A 231 15.21 7.21 -5.01
N ILE A 232 15.12 8.46 -5.47
CA ILE A 232 15.94 8.98 -6.59
C ILE A 232 17.42 8.80 -6.29
N ASN A 233 17.88 9.21 -5.10
CA ASN A 233 19.29 9.13 -4.73
C ASN A 233 19.77 7.67 -4.70
N ASN A 234 19.00 6.76 -4.07
CA ASN A 234 19.33 5.34 -4.08
C ASN A 234 19.43 4.74 -5.49
N LEU A 235 18.60 5.19 -6.45
CA LEU A 235 18.66 4.74 -7.84
C LEU A 235 19.90 5.28 -8.56
N LEU A 236 20.22 6.56 -8.36
CA LEU A 236 21.40 7.19 -8.94
C LEU A 236 22.71 6.57 -8.40
N ASP A 237 22.75 6.23 -7.11
CA ASP A 237 23.91 5.61 -6.46
C ASP A 237 24.27 4.26 -7.11
N ILE A 238 23.27 3.52 -7.59
CA ILE A 238 23.48 2.28 -8.35
C ILE A 238 23.55 2.51 -9.87
N GLY A 239 23.62 3.76 -10.32
CA GLY A 239 23.83 4.13 -11.72
C GLY A 239 22.62 3.95 -12.64
N VAL A 240 21.38 4.00 -12.10
CA VAL A 240 20.15 4.13 -12.91
C VAL A 240 20.16 5.49 -13.61
N GLY A 241 19.53 5.56 -14.78
CA GLY A 241 19.48 6.79 -15.59
C GLY A 241 20.40 6.76 -16.81
N LYS A 242 21.15 5.67 -17.04
CA LYS A 242 22.02 5.51 -18.22
C LYS A 242 21.41 4.65 -19.33
N HIS A 243 20.37 3.89 -19.02
CA HIS A 243 19.71 2.95 -19.92
C HIS A 243 18.19 3.16 -19.86
N SER A 244 17.43 2.50 -20.76
CA SER A 244 15.97 2.55 -20.75
C SER A 244 15.40 2.17 -19.39
N ILE A 245 14.45 2.95 -18.87
CA ILE A 245 13.80 2.72 -17.58
C ILE A 245 12.35 2.32 -17.80
N ILE A 246 11.94 1.22 -17.16
CA ILE A 246 10.56 0.77 -17.08
C ILE A 246 10.14 0.78 -15.61
N TRP A 247 9.09 1.52 -15.30
CA TRP A 247 8.56 1.61 -13.95
C TRP A 247 7.37 0.68 -13.76
N VAL A 248 7.32 -0.02 -12.64
CA VAL A 248 6.19 -0.86 -12.25
C VAL A 248 5.72 -0.46 -10.85
N GLY A 249 4.58 0.23 -10.79
CA GLY A 249 4.03 0.78 -9.56
C GLY A 249 2.72 0.14 -9.17
N HIS A 250 2.63 -0.42 -7.95
CA HIS A 250 1.37 -0.90 -7.38
C HIS A 250 0.82 0.09 -6.35
N SER A 251 -0.47 0.43 -6.46
CA SER A 251 -1.16 1.29 -5.49
C SER A 251 -0.39 2.58 -5.24
N LYS A 252 -0.12 2.96 -3.98
CA LYS A 252 0.71 4.14 -3.64
C LYS A 252 2.11 4.11 -4.28
N GLY A 253 2.67 2.95 -4.61
CA GLY A 253 3.95 2.83 -5.34
C GLY A 253 3.93 3.53 -6.70
N GLY A 254 2.80 3.53 -7.40
CA GLY A 254 2.66 4.29 -8.65
C GLY A 254 2.62 5.81 -8.45
N LEU A 255 2.21 6.29 -7.28
CA LEU A 255 2.31 7.72 -6.94
C LEU A 255 3.78 8.11 -6.69
N TYR A 256 4.58 7.24 -6.10
CA TYR A 256 6.03 7.45 -6.00
C TYR A 256 6.71 7.52 -7.37
N VAL A 257 6.31 6.68 -8.34
CA VAL A 257 6.78 6.80 -9.73
C VAL A 257 6.50 8.20 -10.28
N LYS A 258 5.25 8.67 -10.16
CA LYS A 258 4.88 10.03 -10.60
C LYS A 258 5.71 11.10 -9.90
N GLN A 259 5.83 11.02 -8.57
CA GLN A 259 6.56 12.01 -7.77
C GLN A 259 8.03 12.08 -8.16
N MET A 260 8.69 10.93 -8.37
CA MET A 260 10.09 10.89 -8.78
C MET A 260 10.29 11.50 -10.16
N LEU A 261 9.44 11.17 -11.14
CA LEU A 261 9.56 11.70 -12.50
C LEU A 261 9.31 13.22 -12.56
N VAL A 262 8.33 13.71 -11.80
CA VAL A 262 8.04 15.15 -11.67
C VAL A 262 9.21 15.86 -11.00
N ASN A 263 9.70 15.35 -9.85
CA ASN A 263 10.86 15.93 -9.17
C ASN A 263 12.08 15.96 -10.10
N ALA A 264 12.41 14.83 -10.72
CA ALA A 264 13.56 14.69 -11.60
C ALA A 264 13.50 15.68 -12.79
N CYS A 265 12.31 15.97 -13.31
CA CYS A 265 12.13 16.95 -14.37
C CYS A 265 12.24 18.40 -13.88
N GLU A 266 11.68 18.73 -12.72
CA GLU A 266 11.56 20.12 -12.24
C GLU A 266 12.87 20.71 -11.68
N THR A 267 13.82 19.87 -11.25
CA THR A 267 15.05 20.36 -10.59
C THR A 267 16.08 21.04 -11.48
N GLY A 268 16.02 20.83 -12.79
CA GLY A 268 16.97 21.41 -13.74
C GLY A 268 18.37 20.77 -13.77
N GLU A 269 18.76 19.96 -12.78
CA GLU A 269 20.06 19.27 -12.79
C GLU A 269 20.05 18.06 -13.75
N ASN A 270 21.06 17.99 -14.62
CA ASN A 270 21.12 16.97 -15.67
C ASN A 270 21.07 15.53 -15.13
N ARG A 271 21.77 15.24 -14.02
CA ARG A 271 21.79 13.89 -13.42
C ARG A 271 20.40 13.36 -13.05
N TYR A 272 19.48 14.23 -12.63
CA TYR A 272 18.11 13.82 -12.30
C TYR A 272 17.27 13.72 -13.56
N ARG A 273 17.44 14.66 -14.50
CA ARG A 273 16.70 14.67 -15.78
C ARG A 273 16.87 13.40 -16.59
N ASP A 274 18.00 12.72 -16.47
CA ASP A 274 18.26 11.48 -17.19
C ASP A 274 17.32 10.34 -16.75
N LEU A 275 16.81 10.37 -15.50
CA LEU A 275 15.73 9.46 -15.08
C LEU A 275 14.48 9.65 -15.93
N THR A 276 14.07 10.90 -16.14
CA THR A 276 12.88 11.21 -16.94
C THR A 276 13.14 10.94 -18.43
N ARG A 277 14.29 11.36 -18.97
CA ARG A 277 14.63 11.20 -20.40
C ARG A 277 14.73 9.75 -20.82
N ASN A 278 15.29 8.89 -19.96
CA ASN A 278 15.47 7.48 -20.26
C ASN A 278 14.28 6.63 -19.83
N THR A 279 13.26 7.19 -19.19
CA THR A 279 12.02 6.48 -18.94
C THR A 279 11.28 6.25 -20.25
N ARG A 280 11.03 4.97 -20.56
CA ARG A 280 10.32 4.54 -21.79
C ARG A 280 8.94 3.98 -21.51
N GLY A 281 8.76 3.34 -20.35
CA GLY A 281 7.53 2.62 -20.02
C GLY A 281 7.13 2.78 -18.57
N ILE A 282 5.82 2.83 -18.32
CA ILE A 282 5.24 2.80 -16.99
C ILE A 282 4.07 1.82 -16.98
N MET A 283 4.11 0.88 -16.04
CA MET A 283 3.04 -0.05 -15.75
C MET A 283 2.45 0.23 -14.36
N PHE A 284 1.17 0.62 -14.34
CA PHE A 284 0.44 0.91 -13.11
C PHE A 284 -0.53 -0.21 -12.75
N TYR A 285 -0.45 -0.71 -11.53
CA TYR A 285 -1.43 -1.63 -10.95
C TYR A 285 -2.24 -0.92 -9.87
N SER A 286 -3.52 -0.66 -10.13
CA SER A 286 -4.48 -0.14 -9.15
C SER A 286 -4.02 1.13 -8.43
N VAL A 287 -3.44 2.07 -9.17
CA VAL A 287 -2.84 3.29 -8.58
C VAL A 287 -3.93 4.34 -8.38
N PRO A 288 -4.11 4.90 -7.17
CA PRO A 288 -5.12 5.92 -6.91
C PRO A 288 -4.63 7.30 -7.39
N HIS A 289 -4.62 7.53 -8.70
CA HIS A 289 -4.13 8.76 -9.33
C HIS A 289 -4.85 10.03 -8.88
N ARG A 290 -6.06 9.91 -8.31
CA ARG A 290 -6.86 11.01 -7.72
C ARG A 290 -7.18 10.79 -6.23
N GLY A 291 -6.46 9.88 -5.60
CA GLY A 291 -6.70 9.44 -4.23
C GLY A 291 -7.84 8.41 -4.11
N SER A 292 -8.01 7.87 -2.91
CA SER A 292 -8.96 6.79 -2.62
C SER A 292 -10.04 7.27 -1.64
N PRO A 293 -11.33 6.99 -1.90
CA PRO A 293 -12.39 7.23 -0.92
C PRO A 293 -12.16 6.51 0.40
N LEU A 294 -11.57 5.30 0.36
CA LEU A 294 -11.27 4.52 1.56
C LEU A 294 -10.26 5.24 2.45
N ALA A 295 -9.27 5.92 1.86
CA ALA A 295 -8.30 6.70 2.61
C ALA A 295 -8.90 7.95 3.25
N SER A 296 -10.05 8.44 2.79
CA SER A 296 -10.79 9.54 3.40
C SER A 296 -11.66 9.11 4.60
N LEU A 297 -11.70 7.81 4.95
CA LEU A 297 -12.49 7.32 6.06
C LEU A 297 -11.91 7.80 7.40
N ASN A 298 -12.65 8.70 8.06
CA ASN A 298 -12.33 9.16 9.41
C ASN A 298 -13.07 8.31 10.44
N LEU A 299 -12.31 7.68 11.34
CA LEU A 299 -12.86 6.83 12.40
C LEU A 299 -12.75 7.56 13.75
N PRO A 300 -13.83 7.66 14.54
CA PRO A 300 -13.78 8.26 15.87
C PRO A 300 -12.73 7.58 16.75
N LEU A 301 -11.94 8.35 17.49
CA LEU A 301 -10.85 7.87 18.35
C LEU A 301 -9.61 7.30 17.64
N PHE A 302 -9.56 7.38 16.30
CA PHE A 302 -8.38 7.03 15.53
C PHE A 302 -7.89 8.23 14.74
N ARG A 303 -6.57 8.31 14.56
CA ARG A 303 -5.93 9.19 13.60
C ARG A 303 -5.35 8.41 12.45
N GLN A 304 -5.29 9.05 11.30
CA GLN A 304 -4.76 8.45 10.09
C GLN A 304 -3.23 8.55 10.05
N SER A 305 -2.59 7.52 9.49
CA SER A 305 -1.16 7.55 9.12
C SER A 305 -0.90 8.57 8.00
N ILE A 306 0.35 9.03 7.88
CA ILE A 306 0.77 9.91 6.77
C ILE A 306 0.48 9.25 5.42
N GLU A 307 0.62 7.91 5.36
CA GLU A 307 0.39 7.17 4.13
C GLU A 307 -1.06 7.22 3.65
N LEU A 308 -2.04 7.31 4.56
CA LEU A 308 -3.45 7.50 4.21
C LEU A 308 -3.76 8.96 3.87
N THR A 309 -3.25 9.91 4.66
CA THR A 309 -3.54 11.34 4.44
C THR A 309 -3.08 11.79 3.06
N GLU A 310 -1.93 11.29 2.61
CA GLU A 310 -1.35 11.58 1.30
C GLU A 310 -2.06 10.91 0.12
N VAL A 311 -3.03 10.02 0.35
CA VAL A 311 -3.78 9.34 -0.72
C VAL A 311 -5.29 9.50 -0.55
N GLN A 312 -5.74 10.45 0.27
CA GLN A 312 -7.15 10.79 0.42
C GLN A 312 -7.75 11.22 -0.92
N LYS A 313 -9.02 10.88 -1.16
CA LYS A 313 -9.75 11.38 -2.32
C LYS A 313 -9.76 12.91 -2.30
N ASN A 314 -9.47 13.52 -3.44
CA ASN A 314 -9.43 14.98 -3.64
C ASN A 314 -8.36 15.71 -2.81
N CYS A 315 -7.34 15.00 -2.31
CA CYS A 315 -6.16 15.59 -1.70
C CYS A 315 -5.44 16.48 -2.74
N LYS A 316 -5.15 17.74 -2.37
CA LYS A 316 -4.57 18.75 -3.28
C LYS A 316 -3.22 18.28 -3.81
N GLU A 317 -2.43 17.62 -2.98
CA GLU A 317 -1.10 17.10 -3.27
C GLU A 317 -1.16 16.05 -4.38
N VAL A 318 -2.05 15.05 -4.26
CA VAL A 318 -2.21 13.99 -5.27
C VAL A 318 -2.75 14.55 -6.58
N LEU A 319 -3.74 15.44 -6.54
CA LEU A 319 -4.30 16.06 -7.73
C LEU A 319 -3.26 16.95 -8.46
N THR A 320 -2.47 17.71 -7.70
CA THR A 320 -1.39 18.55 -8.26
C THR A 320 -0.31 17.67 -8.88
N LEU A 321 0.10 16.61 -8.18
CA LEU A 321 1.05 15.64 -8.71
C LEU A 321 0.56 14.99 -10.00
N HIS A 322 -0.71 14.60 -10.04
CA HIS A 322 -1.30 14.00 -11.23
C HIS A 322 -1.31 14.97 -12.41
N LYS A 323 -1.68 16.23 -12.19
CA LYS A 323 -1.64 17.27 -13.22
C LYS A 323 -0.22 17.47 -13.75
N LYS A 324 0.76 17.68 -12.86
CA LYS A 324 2.18 17.83 -13.24
C LYS A 324 2.70 16.64 -14.03
N PHE A 325 2.28 15.42 -13.67
CA PHE A 325 2.64 14.22 -14.40
C PHE A 325 2.03 14.18 -15.81
N LEU A 326 0.79 14.64 -16.00
CA LEU A 326 0.21 14.75 -17.34
C LEU A 326 0.91 15.84 -18.17
N ASP A 327 1.21 16.98 -17.56
CA ASP A 327 1.95 18.06 -18.20
C ASP A 327 3.34 17.58 -18.66
N LEU A 328 4.02 16.76 -17.83
CA LEU A 328 5.28 16.11 -18.18
C LEU A 328 5.15 15.20 -19.42
N LEU A 329 4.13 14.34 -19.45
CA LEU A 329 3.91 13.40 -20.55
C LEU A 329 3.49 14.08 -21.85
N ASN A 330 2.84 15.24 -21.76
CA ASN A 330 2.45 16.04 -22.92
C ASN A 330 3.60 16.89 -23.48
N SER A 331 4.76 16.92 -22.82
CA SER A 331 5.93 17.64 -23.34
C SER A 331 6.51 16.92 -24.56
N GLU A 332 6.85 17.67 -25.61
CA GLU A 332 7.30 17.12 -26.91
C GLU A 332 8.55 16.21 -26.83
N HIS A 333 9.30 16.30 -25.75
CA HIS A 333 10.58 15.60 -25.57
C HIS A 333 10.45 14.28 -24.81
N VAL A 334 9.23 13.89 -24.39
CA VAL A 334 9.00 12.73 -23.52
C VAL A 334 8.01 11.79 -24.19
N LYS A 335 8.52 10.68 -24.74
CA LYS A 335 7.69 9.58 -25.26
C LYS A 335 7.73 8.41 -24.28
N MET A 336 6.66 8.27 -23.50
CA MET A 336 6.50 7.17 -22.53
C MET A 336 5.25 6.36 -22.85
N THR A 337 5.37 5.04 -22.92
CA THR A 337 4.22 4.13 -23.00
C THR A 337 3.68 3.87 -21.59
N VAL A 338 2.40 4.19 -21.36
CA VAL A 338 1.73 3.93 -20.08
C VAL A 338 0.69 2.82 -20.24
N LYS A 339 0.78 1.78 -19.42
CA LYS A 339 -0.23 0.71 -19.31
C LYS A 339 -0.78 0.68 -17.89
N SER A 340 -2.10 0.83 -17.76
CA SER A 340 -2.78 0.86 -16.46
C SER A 340 -3.71 -0.33 -16.31
N PHE A 341 -3.63 -1.04 -15.19
CA PHE A 341 -4.48 -2.17 -14.85
C PHE A 341 -5.24 -1.86 -13.58
N ILE A 342 -6.56 -2.03 -13.61
CA ILE A 342 -7.45 -1.64 -12.51
C ILE A 342 -8.18 -2.85 -11.97
N GLU A 343 -8.36 -2.89 -10.65
CA GLU A 343 -9.10 -3.95 -9.97
C GLU A 343 -10.60 -3.81 -10.23
N THR A 344 -11.27 -4.90 -10.59
CA THR A 344 -12.75 -4.92 -10.73
C THR A 344 -13.44 -5.76 -9.66
N ARG A 345 -12.68 -6.41 -8.74
CA ARG A 345 -13.22 -7.10 -7.58
C ARG A 345 -12.94 -6.37 -6.27
N LEU A 346 -13.85 -6.54 -5.31
CA LEU A 346 -13.70 -6.01 -3.96
C LEU A 346 -12.57 -6.74 -3.22
N THR A 347 -11.84 -6.00 -2.39
CA THR A 347 -10.76 -6.54 -1.56
C THR A 347 -11.27 -6.80 -0.15
N LEU A 348 -10.99 -7.99 0.39
CA LEU A 348 -11.30 -8.29 1.79
C LEU A 348 -10.33 -7.54 2.73
N MET A 349 -10.87 -6.62 3.51
CA MET A 349 -10.17 -5.89 4.58
C MET A 349 -10.86 -6.13 5.92
N GLY A 350 -10.17 -6.84 6.82
CA GLY A 350 -10.78 -7.32 8.06
C GLY A 350 -11.93 -8.27 7.74
N PHE A 351 -13.16 -7.83 8.01
CA PHE A 351 -14.40 -8.58 7.75
C PHE A 351 -15.28 -7.95 6.65
N LEU A 352 -14.80 -6.91 5.95
CA LEU A 352 -15.56 -6.19 4.93
C LEU A 352 -14.89 -6.31 3.56
N TYR A 353 -15.72 -6.46 2.53
CA TYR A 353 -15.29 -6.34 1.14
C TYR A 353 -15.42 -4.88 0.70
N VAL A 354 -14.30 -4.27 0.34
CA VAL A 354 -14.25 -2.84 -0.02
C VAL A 354 -13.56 -2.65 -1.36
N LYS A 355 -14.02 -1.65 -2.12
CA LYS A 355 -13.30 -1.17 -3.30
C LYS A 355 -12.21 -0.22 -2.83
N ILE A 356 -10.94 -0.59 -3.01
CA ILE A 356 -9.81 0.21 -2.53
C ILE A 356 -9.60 1.44 -3.42
N VAL A 357 -9.61 1.27 -4.75
CA VAL A 357 -9.52 2.39 -5.69
C VAL A 357 -10.74 2.38 -6.61
N SER A 358 -11.37 3.55 -6.78
CA SER A 358 -12.45 3.71 -7.76
C SER A 358 -11.87 3.70 -9.17
N GLU A 359 -12.62 3.19 -10.16
CA GLU A 359 -12.17 3.15 -11.57
C GLU A 359 -11.75 4.53 -12.07
N GLU A 360 -12.53 5.58 -11.76
CA GLU A 360 -12.22 6.98 -12.04
C GLU A 360 -10.86 7.44 -11.48
N SER A 361 -10.45 6.92 -10.32
CA SER A 361 -9.16 7.26 -9.71
C SER A 361 -8.03 6.37 -10.22
N ALA A 362 -8.36 5.16 -10.70
CA ALA A 362 -7.41 4.20 -11.22
C ALA A 362 -7.01 4.47 -12.68
N ASP A 363 -7.81 5.24 -13.43
CA ASP A 363 -7.44 5.70 -14.77
C ASP A 363 -6.35 6.79 -14.70
N ALA A 364 -5.22 6.53 -15.35
CA ALA A 364 -4.11 7.47 -15.48
C ALA A 364 -4.39 8.59 -16.49
N GLU A 365 -5.47 8.51 -17.27
CA GLU A 365 -5.88 9.39 -18.38
C GLU A 365 -4.95 9.38 -19.60
N VAL A 366 -3.92 8.55 -19.56
CA VAL A 366 -2.92 8.43 -20.60
C VAL A 366 -2.65 6.95 -20.88
N GLY A 367 -2.27 6.64 -22.12
CA GLY A 367 -1.98 5.28 -22.54
C GLY A 367 -3.16 4.32 -22.40
N GLU A 368 -2.85 3.04 -22.26
CA GLU A 368 -3.82 1.94 -22.25
C GLU A 368 -4.40 1.70 -20.85
N LEU A 369 -5.64 1.23 -20.78
CA LEU A 369 -6.37 0.99 -19.54
C LEU A 369 -7.13 -0.34 -19.61
N TYR A 370 -6.83 -1.25 -18.69
CA TYR A 370 -7.44 -2.57 -18.61
C TYR A 370 -8.10 -2.82 -17.25
N GLY A 371 -9.37 -3.21 -17.27
CA GLY A 371 -10.09 -3.76 -16.12
C GLY A 371 -9.81 -5.25 -15.99
N VAL A 372 -9.34 -5.68 -14.82
CA VAL A 372 -8.98 -7.08 -14.55
C VAL A 372 -9.76 -7.59 -13.33
N PRO A 373 -10.40 -8.77 -13.40
CA PRO A 373 -11.27 -9.31 -12.35
C PRO A 373 -10.48 -9.96 -11.22
N LEU A 374 -9.54 -9.19 -10.68
CA LEU A 374 -8.78 -9.46 -9.48
C LEU A 374 -9.08 -8.37 -8.45
N ASP A 375 -8.77 -8.66 -7.20
CA ASP A 375 -8.80 -7.67 -6.14
C ASP A 375 -7.50 -6.85 -6.12
N HIS A 376 -7.48 -5.77 -5.33
CA HIS A 376 -6.37 -4.84 -5.24
C HIS A 376 -5.06 -5.48 -4.75
N ARG A 377 -5.11 -6.63 -4.06
CA ARG A 377 -3.92 -7.34 -3.57
C ARG A 377 -3.37 -8.32 -4.59
N ASN A 378 -4.23 -8.88 -5.43
CA ASN A 378 -3.88 -9.92 -6.40
C ASN A 378 -3.59 -9.37 -7.80
N ILE A 379 -4.01 -8.14 -8.11
CA ILE A 379 -3.82 -7.49 -9.42
C ILE A 379 -2.36 -7.39 -9.90
N CYS A 380 -1.38 -7.41 -8.99
CA CYS A 380 0.05 -7.37 -9.29
C CYS A 380 0.75 -8.75 -9.13
N LYS A 381 -0.04 -9.82 -9.03
CA LYS A 381 0.40 -11.19 -8.74
C LYS A 381 0.04 -12.11 -9.91
N PRO A 382 0.80 -12.07 -11.01
CA PRO A 382 0.61 -13.01 -12.11
C PRO A 382 0.71 -14.45 -11.60
N LYS A 383 -0.14 -15.34 -12.14
CA LYS A 383 -0.19 -16.75 -11.72
C LYS A 383 1.00 -17.55 -12.26
N ASN A 384 1.48 -17.23 -13.45
CA ASN A 384 2.61 -17.85 -14.13
C ASN A 384 3.13 -16.88 -15.22
N ARG A 385 4.17 -17.28 -15.95
CA ARG A 385 4.74 -16.52 -17.08
C ARG A 385 3.77 -16.38 -18.26
N GLU A 386 2.77 -17.27 -18.36
CA GLU A 386 1.75 -17.18 -19.40
C GLU A 386 0.65 -16.15 -19.09
N CYS A 387 0.61 -15.63 -17.85
CA CYS A 387 -0.39 -14.69 -17.40
C CYS A 387 -0.31 -13.36 -18.16
N PHE A 388 -1.47 -12.85 -18.59
CA PHE A 388 -1.62 -11.56 -19.27
C PHE A 388 -0.86 -10.41 -18.60
N LEU A 389 -1.01 -10.25 -17.29
CA LEU A 389 -0.35 -9.17 -16.53
C LEU A 389 1.16 -9.21 -16.68
N TYR A 390 1.74 -10.41 -16.74
CA TYR A 390 3.17 -10.62 -16.93
C TYR A 390 3.57 -10.40 -18.39
N LYS A 391 2.84 -10.99 -19.34
CA LYS A 391 3.11 -10.81 -20.78
C LYS A 391 3.05 -9.35 -21.20
N GLU A 392 2.12 -8.56 -20.66
CA GLU A 392 2.06 -7.13 -20.93
C GLU A 392 3.33 -6.38 -20.45
N LEU A 393 3.91 -6.79 -19.32
CA LEU A 393 5.17 -6.21 -18.85
C LEU A 393 6.33 -6.61 -19.75
N VAL A 394 6.44 -7.89 -20.11
CA VAL A 394 7.48 -8.39 -21.02
C VAL A 394 7.40 -7.67 -22.37
N ARG A 395 6.21 -7.53 -22.96
CA ARG A 395 6.00 -6.77 -24.19
C ARG A 395 6.40 -5.30 -24.04
N LEU A 396 6.04 -4.66 -22.93
CA LEU A 396 6.43 -3.27 -22.64
C LEU A 396 7.95 -3.13 -22.57
N VAL A 397 8.66 -4.07 -21.93
CA VAL A 397 10.12 -4.07 -21.85
C VAL A 397 10.73 -4.29 -23.24
N GLN A 398 10.35 -5.36 -23.94
CA GLN A 398 10.91 -5.72 -25.24
C GLN A 398 10.73 -4.59 -26.28
N ALA A 399 9.54 -3.99 -26.35
CA ALA A 399 9.26 -2.89 -27.27
C ALA A 399 10.09 -1.61 -27.01
N ASN A 400 10.70 -1.48 -25.83
CA ASN A 400 11.43 -0.28 -25.40
C ASN A 400 12.91 -0.52 -25.07
N CYS A 401 13.37 -1.77 -25.16
CA CYS A 401 14.76 -2.18 -24.93
C CYS A 401 15.43 -2.67 -26.21
N CYS A 402 14.66 -3.23 -27.15
CA CYS A 402 15.17 -3.53 -28.48
C CYS A 402 15.25 -2.23 -29.29
N SER A 403 16.42 -1.59 -29.28
CA SER A 403 16.79 -0.66 -30.35
C SER A 403 16.74 -1.43 -31.67
N GLU A 404 16.07 -0.85 -32.66
CA GLU A 404 16.10 -1.21 -34.08
C GLU A 404 17.51 -1.68 -34.48
N THR A 405 17.69 -2.99 -34.51
CA THR A 405 18.83 -3.63 -35.16
C THR A 405 18.19 -4.49 -36.23
N GLU A 406 17.78 -3.83 -37.32
CA GLU A 406 17.33 -4.35 -38.62
C GLU A 406 16.27 -3.41 -39.20
N LEU A 407 16.73 -2.43 -39.98
CA LEU A 407 16.14 -2.04 -41.26
C LEU A 407 17.18 -1.29 -42.10
#